data_AF-M5BJR3-F1
#
_entry.id   AF-M5BJR3-F1
#
_cell.length_a   1.000
_cell.length_b   1.000
_cell.length_c   1.000
_cell.angle_alpha   90.00
_cell.angle_beta   90.00
_cell.angle_gamma   90.00
#
_symmetry.space_group_name_H-M   'P 1'
#
loop_
_entity.id
_entity.type
_entity.pdbx_description
1 polymer ?
#
loop_
_entity_poly.entity_id
_entity_poly.type
_entity_poly.pdbx_seq_one_letter_code
_entity_poly.pdbx_strand_id
1 'polypeptide(L)'
;MWNINFKGERIIYELSLQEAIAQYGGNDPIQASTAYLDRHYGFGEDTRQLLLGFDCPHGALTLNASYHMEDKYYTSPGAICIFEADLGFPTSRHADTVNNWYGSTKGTALTVPSKSSWQQAVIYR
;
A
#
# COMPACT_ATOMS: atom_id res chain seq x y z
N MET A 1 -3.61 -10.34 0.02
CA MET A 1 -4.84 -10.52 -0.79
C MET A 1 -4.92 -11.97 -1.25
N TRP A 2 -6.13 -12.53 -1.31
CA TRP A 2 -6.37 -13.94 -1.67
C TRP A 2 -7.45 -14.04 -2.73
N ASN A 3 -7.39 -15.08 -3.57
CA ASN A 3 -8.39 -15.42 -4.57
C ASN A 3 -8.77 -14.23 -5.48
N ILE A 4 -7.77 -13.60 -6.08
CA ILE A 4 -7.95 -12.45 -6.96
C ILE A 4 -8.44 -12.97 -8.31
N ASN A 5 -9.63 -12.51 -8.69
CA ASN A 5 -10.29 -12.91 -9.93
C ASN A 5 -10.50 -11.68 -10.83
N PHE A 6 -10.39 -11.88 -12.14
CA PHE A 6 -10.78 -10.90 -13.15
C PHE A 6 -11.85 -11.52 -14.06
N LYS A 7 -13.00 -10.85 -14.18
CA LYS A 7 -14.16 -11.34 -14.95
C LYS A 7 -14.58 -12.78 -14.61
N GLY A 8 -14.51 -13.14 -13.33
CA GLY A 8 -14.90 -14.47 -12.82
C GLY A 8 -13.83 -15.55 -12.90
N GLU A 9 -12.69 -15.28 -13.54
CA GLU A 9 -11.56 -16.20 -13.65
C GLU A 9 -10.46 -15.84 -12.65
N ARG A 10 -9.89 -16.85 -11.97
CA ARG A 10 -8.78 -16.62 -11.04
C ARG A 10 -7.51 -16.31 -11.78
N ILE A 11 -6.89 -15.18 -11.43
CA ILE A 11 -5.59 -14.76 -11.95
C ILE A 11 -4.47 -14.91 -10.92
N ILE A 12 -4.77 -14.74 -9.62
CA ILE A 12 -3.79 -14.88 -8.54
C ILE A 12 -4.44 -15.59 -7.35
N TYR A 13 -3.81 -16.66 -6.88
CA TYR A 13 -4.25 -17.37 -5.67
C TYR A 13 -3.95 -16.56 -4.40
N GLU A 14 -2.71 -16.08 -4.27
CA GLU A 14 -2.24 -15.27 -3.15
C GLU A 14 -1.28 -14.17 -3.64
N LEU A 15 -1.47 -12.97 -3.12
CA LEU A 15 -0.52 -11.86 -3.23
C LEU A 15 -0.32 -11.26 -1.84
N SER A 16 0.87 -11.42 -1.26
CA SER A 16 1.16 -11.02 0.12
C SER A 16 2.59 -10.47 0.25
N LEU A 17 2.76 -9.51 1.17
CA LEU A 17 4.07 -9.08 1.63
C LEU A 17 4.67 -10.19 2.50
N GLN A 18 5.93 -10.56 2.25
CA GLN A 18 6.63 -11.59 3.02
C GLN A 18 7.64 -11.00 4.00
N GLU A 19 8.35 -9.94 3.60
CA GLU A 19 9.37 -9.25 4.40
C GLU A 19 9.64 -7.85 3.81
N ALA A 20 10.15 -6.92 4.63
CA ALA A 20 10.92 -5.78 4.15
C ALA A 20 12.25 -5.69 4.90
N ILE A 21 13.29 -5.23 4.18
CA ILE A 21 14.66 -5.24 4.68
C ILE A 21 15.25 -3.84 4.57
N ALA A 22 15.86 -3.36 5.65
CA ALA A 22 16.67 -2.15 5.65
C ALA A 22 18.09 -2.49 6.13
N GLN A 23 19.01 -2.62 5.17
CA GLN A 23 20.43 -2.86 5.43
C GLN A 23 21.20 -1.54 5.43
N TYR A 24 21.83 -1.23 6.55
CA TYR A 24 22.59 0.00 6.75
C TYR A 24 24.08 -0.22 6.48
N GLY A 25 24.78 0.89 6.29
CA GLY A 25 26.24 0.95 6.25
C GLY A 25 26.70 2.26 6.90
N GLY A 26 27.81 2.21 7.64
CA GLY A 26 28.35 3.36 8.37
C GLY A 26 29.76 3.10 8.89
N ASN A 27 30.35 4.13 9.48
CA ASN A 27 31.70 4.08 10.07
C ASN A 27 31.69 3.76 11.57
N ASP A 28 30.53 3.79 12.22
CA ASP A 28 30.32 3.28 13.57
C ASP A 28 29.79 1.83 13.54
N PRO A 29 30.07 1.02 14.56
CA PRO A 29 29.72 -0.39 14.57
C PRO A 29 28.21 -0.66 14.58
N ILE A 30 27.37 0.26 15.06
CA ILE A 30 25.91 0.07 15.08
C ILE A 30 25.40 0.15 13.63
N GLN A 31 25.67 1.23 12.92
CA GLN A 31 25.21 1.39 11.54
C GLN A 31 25.82 0.35 10.60
N ALA A 32 27.10 0.02 10.78
CA ALA A 32 27.79 -0.98 9.98
C ALA A 32 27.24 -2.41 10.14
N SER A 33 26.56 -2.71 11.27
CA SER A 33 26.00 -4.03 11.56
C SER A 33 24.48 -4.10 11.50
N THR A 34 23.79 -2.96 11.30
CA THR A 34 22.33 -2.91 11.32
C THR A 34 21.73 -3.44 10.02
N ALA A 35 20.92 -4.49 10.15
CA ALA A 35 20.06 -5.00 9.10
C ALA A 35 18.69 -5.33 9.69
N TYR A 36 17.70 -4.47 9.47
CA TYR A 36 16.34 -4.72 9.92
C TYR A 36 15.63 -5.70 9.00
N LEU A 37 14.93 -6.64 9.60
CA LEU A 37 13.99 -7.56 8.98
C LEU A 37 12.63 -7.28 9.62
N ASP A 38 11.81 -6.48 8.96
CA ASP A 38 10.67 -5.80 9.57
C ASP A 38 9.54 -6.76 10.00
N ARG A 39 9.49 -7.98 9.47
CA ARG A 39 8.62 -9.04 9.97
C ARG A 39 8.89 -9.37 11.44
N HIS A 40 10.13 -9.23 11.91
CA HIS A 40 10.47 -9.42 13.33
C HIS A 40 9.66 -8.49 14.23
N TYR A 41 9.46 -7.25 13.77
CA TYR A 41 8.74 -6.22 14.49
C TYR A 41 7.23 -6.23 14.24
N GLY A 42 6.80 -6.70 13.07
CA GLY A 42 5.40 -6.97 12.77
C GLY A 42 4.71 -5.85 12.00
N PHE A 43 4.61 -6.01 10.67
CA PHE A 43 3.83 -5.11 9.81
C PHE A 43 2.37 -4.95 10.25
N GLY A 44 1.72 -6.06 10.63
CA GLY A 44 0.33 -6.07 11.06
C GLY A 44 0.11 -5.42 12.42
N GLU A 45 1.04 -5.65 13.35
CA GLU A 45 1.04 -5.03 14.68
C GLU A 45 1.18 -3.51 14.59
N ASP A 46 2.06 -3.04 13.70
CA ASP A 46 2.32 -1.62 13.51
C ASP A 46 1.49 -0.94 12.43
N THR A 47 0.44 -1.60 11.94
CA THR A 47 -0.50 -0.96 11.01
C THR A 47 -1.29 0.14 11.74
N ARG A 48 -1.20 1.38 11.25
CA ARG A 48 -1.80 2.56 11.89
C ARG A 48 -3.04 3.05 11.14
N GLN A 49 -3.86 3.82 11.86
CA GLN A 49 -4.99 4.53 11.27
C GLN A 49 -4.53 5.49 10.16
N LEU A 50 -5.21 5.44 9.03
CA LEU A 50 -4.94 6.29 7.87
C LEU A 50 -5.66 7.63 8.01
N LEU A 51 -4.98 8.71 7.64
CA LEU A 51 -5.53 10.06 7.64
C LEU A 51 -6.28 10.32 6.32
N LEU A 52 -7.60 10.43 6.38
CA LEU A 52 -8.41 10.81 5.24
C LEU A 52 -8.10 12.26 4.80
N GLY A 53 -7.93 12.46 3.50
CA GLY A 53 -7.41 13.67 2.88
C GLY A 53 -5.90 13.68 2.66
N PHE A 54 -5.13 12.81 3.33
CA PHE A 54 -3.67 12.77 3.27
C PHE A 54 -3.14 11.41 2.80
N ASP A 55 -3.38 10.36 3.58
CA ASP A 55 -3.00 8.99 3.21
C ASP A 55 -3.99 8.38 2.20
N CYS A 56 -5.27 8.76 2.28
CA CYS A 56 -6.34 8.33 1.38
C CYS A 56 -7.29 9.48 1.03
N PRO A 57 -8.06 9.45 -0.07
CA PRO A 57 -9.10 10.44 -0.34
C PRO A 57 -10.17 10.52 0.76
N HIS A 58 -10.79 11.70 0.96
CA HIS A 58 -11.82 11.90 1.99
C HIS A 58 -13.02 10.95 1.90
N GLY A 59 -13.41 10.55 0.68
CA GLY A 59 -14.54 9.64 0.43
C GLY A 59 -14.16 8.16 0.36
N ALA A 60 -12.95 7.78 0.77
CA ALA A 60 -12.52 6.38 0.74
C ALA A 60 -13.32 5.52 1.73
N LEU A 61 -13.60 4.27 1.34
CA LEU A 61 -14.08 3.26 2.27
C LEU A 61 -12.91 2.86 3.17
N THR A 62 -13.15 2.71 4.47
CA THR A 62 -12.11 2.30 5.42
C THR A 62 -12.48 0.99 6.12
N LEU A 63 -11.47 0.18 6.41
CA LEU A 63 -11.58 -1.06 7.16
C LEU A 63 -10.62 -1.03 8.35
N ASN A 64 -11.04 -1.66 9.45
CA ASN A 64 -10.21 -1.83 10.62
C ASN A 64 -9.27 -3.02 10.43
N ALA A 65 -8.07 -2.95 11.00
CA ALA A 65 -7.15 -4.07 11.12
C ALA A 65 -7.04 -4.46 12.59
N SER A 66 -7.02 -5.75 12.89
CA SER A 66 -6.83 -6.22 14.27
C SER A 66 -5.74 -7.28 14.32
N TYR A 67 -4.98 -7.28 15.40
CA TYR A 67 -3.93 -8.26 15.68
C TYR A 67 -4.03 -8.72 17.13
N HIS A 68 -3.36 -9.83 17.43
CA HIS A 68 -3.33 -10.41 18.76
C HIS A 68 -1.89 -10.40 19.28
N MET A 69 -1.69 -9.92 20.51
CA MET A 69 -0.41 -9.88 21.19
C MET A 69 -0.65 -9.98 22.70
N GLU A 70 0.16 -10.77 23.42
CA GLU A 70 0.10 -10.90 24.89
C GLU A 70 -1.34 -11.12 25.44
N ASP A 71 -2.05 -12.10 24.86
CA ASP A 71 -3.42 -12.49 25.23
C ASP A 71 -4.49 -11.38 25.09
N LYS A 72 -4.20 -10.37 24.26
CA LYS A 72 -5.11 -9.26 23.96
C LYS A 72 -5.26 -9.05 22.46
N TYR A 73 -6.44 -8.60 22.07
CA TYR A 73 -6.70 -8.10 20.73
C TYR A 73 -6.56 -6.58 20.69
N TYR A 74 -5.82 -6.10 19.71
CA TYR A 74 -5.67 -4.69 19.40
C TYR A 74 -6.31 -4.41 18.05
N THR A 75 -6.99 -3.28 17.94
CA THR A 75 -7.67 -2.87 16.69
C THR A 75 -7.23 -1.47 16.31
N SER A 76 -6.67 -1.34 15.12
CA SER A 76 -6.38 -0.06 14.47
C SER A 76 -7.58 0.35 13.61
N PRO A 77 -8.32 1.40 13.99
CA PRO A 77 -9.47 1.86 13.21
C PRO A 77 -9.01 2.48 11.89
N GLY A 78 -9.73 2.21 10.80
CA GLY A 78 -9.41 2.79 9.48
C GLY A 78 -7.97 2.58 9.01
N ALA A 79 -7.41 1.41 9.33
CA ALA A 79 -6.04 1.01 9.00
C ALA A 79 -5.82 0.63 7.53
N ILE A 80 -6.90 0.32 6.83
CA ILE A 80 -6.92 0.01 5.39
C ILE A 80 -7.95 0.94 4.77
N CYS A 81 -7.67 1.48 3.59
CA CYS A 81 -8.66 2.20 2.80
C CYS A 81 -8.83 1.58 1.42
N ILE A 82 -9.96 1.84 0.77
CA ILE A 82 -10.31 1.34 -0.56
C ILE A 82 -10.93 2.50 -1.34
N PHE A 83 -10.37 2.80 -2.51
CA PHE A 83 -10.87 3.89 -3.36
C PHE A 83 -10.48 3.69 -4.83
N GLU A 84 -11.24 4.33 -5.72
CA GLU A 84 -10.85 4.50 -7.12
C GLU A 84 -9.92 5.73 -7.24
N ALA A 85 -8.71 5.50 -7.71
CA ALA A 85 -7.72 6.53 -7.98
C ALA A 85 -7.82 7.00 -9.44
N ASP A 86 -7.81 8.30 -9.65
CA ASP A 86 -7.52 8.90 -10.96
C ASP A 86 -6.02 8.74 -11.25
N LEU A 87 -5.68 8.12 -12.37
CA LEU A 87 -4.28 7.90 -12.75
C LEU A 87 -3.60 9.19 -13.25
N GLY A 88 -4.36 10.24 -13.57
CA GLY A 88 -3.84 11.49 -14.13
C GLY A 88 -3.50 11.39 -15.62
N PHE A 89 -3.72 10.24 -16.26
CA PHE A 89 -3.55 10.01 -17.69
C PHE A 89 -4.62 9.03 -18.21
N PRO A 90 -4.96 9.06 -19.52
CA PRO A 90 -5.97 8.18 -20.08
C PRO A 90 -5.47 6.74 -20.24
N THR A 91 -6.34 5.74 -20.02
CA THR A 91 -6.04 4.32 -20.32
C THR A 91 -5.92 4.09 -21.83
N SER A 92 -6.72 4.79 -22.63
CA SER A 92 -6.63 4.78 -24.08
C SER A 92 -6.94 6.17 -24.62
N ARG A 93 -6.21 6.58 -25.67
CA ARG A 93 -6.48 7.80 -26.43
C ARG A 93 -6.14 7.58 -27.89
N HIS A 94 -6.97 8.11 -28.78
CA HIS A 94 -6.72 8.11 -30.22
C HIS A 94 -7.25 9.40 -30.85
N ALA A 95 -6.53 9.88 -31.87
CA ALA A 95 -6.91 11.02 -32.67
C ALA A 95 -6.75 10.64 -34.16
N ASP A 96 -7.86 10.60 -34.88
CA ASP A 96 -7.91 10.46 -36.33
C ASP A 96 -8.25 11.83 -36.93
N THR A 97 -7.22 12.50 -37.42
CA THR A 97 -7.35 13.83 -38.02
C THR A 97 -7.91 13.79 -39.44
N VAL A 98 -7.91 12.63 -40.11
CA VAL A 98 -8.44 12.46 -41.47
C VAL A 98 -9.96 12.39 -41.43
N ASN A 99 -10.51 11.62 -40.48
CA ASN A 99 -11.95 11.46 -40.30
C ASN A 99 -12.56 12.39 -39.22
N ASN A 100 -11.75 13.31 -38.67
CA ASN A 100 -12.14 14.24 -37.60
C ASN A 100 -12.74 13.56 -36.36
N TRP A 101 -12.13 12.45 -35.93
CA TRP A 101 -12.57 11.67 -34.78
C TRP A 101 -11.54 11.68 -33.66
N TYR A 102 -12.01 11.83 -32.42
CA TYR A 102 -11.18 11.83 -31.23
C TYR A 102 -11.86 10.98 -30.16
N GLY A 103 -11.11 10.04 -29.58
CA GLY A 103 -11.59 9.15 -28.53
C GLY A 103 -10.62 9.12 -27.37
N SER A 104 -11.15 9.12 -26.14
CA SER A 104 -10.34 8.99 -24.93
C SER A 104 -11.14 8.28 -23.84
N THR A 105 -10.47 7.41 -23.11
CA THR A 105 -11.01 6.80 -21.89
C THR A 105 -10.15 7.23 -20.71
N LYS A 106 -10.78 7.86 -19.73
CA LYS A 106 -10.10 8.30 -18.50
C LYS A 106 -9.48 7.10 -17.78
N GLY A 107 -8.22 7.23 -17.35
CA GLY A 107 -7.54 6.20 -16.58
C GLY A 107 -7.94 6.24 -15.12
N THR A 108 -8.42 5.10 -14.62
CA THR A 108 -8.80 4.90 -13.22
C THR A 108 -8.30 3.55 -12.75
N ALA A 109 -7.97 3.43 -11.45
CA ALA A 109 -7.54 2.18 -10.84
C ALA A 109 -8.11 2.02 -9.44
N LEU A 110 -8.48 0.80 -9.06
CA LEU A 110 -8.84 0.48 -7.69
C LEU A 110 -7.57 0.32 -6.83
N THR A 111 -7.48 1.05 -5.73
CA THR A 111 -6.31 1.06 -4.84
C THR A 111 -6.73 0.65 -3.42
N VAL A 112 -5.90 -0.20 -2.79
CA VAL A 112 -6.11 -0.69 -1.42
C VAL A 112 -4.82 -0.53 -0.62
N PRO A 113 -4.52 0.68 -0.09
CA PRO A 113 -3.32 0.87 0.71
C PRO A 113 -3.55 0.58 2.19
N SER A 114 -2.44 0.27 2.86
CA SER A 114 -2.30 0.23 4.32
C SER A 114 -0.92 0.77 4.66
N LYS A 115 -0.73 1.21 5.90
CA LYS A 115 0.54 1.80 6.36
C LYS A 115 0.95 1.18 7.69
N SER A 116 2.12 0.56 7.71
CA SER A 116 2.83 0.25 8.95
C SER A 116 3.76 1.41 9.31
N SER A 117 3.94 1.67 10.60
CA SER A 117 4.95 2.62 11.05
C SER A 117 5.75 2.03 12.19
N TRP A 118 6.88 1.42 11.83
CA TRP A 118 7.96 1.13 12.78
C TRP A 118 8.98 2.27 12.81
N GLN A 119 9.83 2.31 13.83
CA GLN A 119 10.76 3.39 14.16
C GLN A 119 11.38 4.14 12.96
N GLN A 120 11.66 5.44 13.15
CA GLN A 120 12.29 6.31 12.17
C GLN A 120 13.63 5.72 11.70
N ALA A 121 13.70 5.35 10.42
CA ALA A 121 14.94 5.37 9.68
C ALA A 121 15.43 6.84 9.57
N VAL A 122 16.03 7.38 10.63
CA VAL A 122 16.76 8.64 10.53
C VAL A 122 18.06 8.34 9.79
N ILE A 123 18.02 8.46 8.46
CA ILE A 123 19.23 8.52 7.66
C ILE A 123 19.83 9.91 7.90
N TYR A 124 20.75 10.00 8.86
CA TYR A 124 21.63 11.17 8.94
C TYR A 124 22.48 11.18 7.66
N ARG A 125 22.34 12.24 6.86
CA ARG A 125 23.25 12.54 5.74
C ARG A 125 24.48 13.26 6.24
#